data_AF-A0A354TAK8-F1
#
_entry.id   AF-A0A354TAK8-F1
#
_cell.length_a   1.000
_cell.length_b   1.000
_cell.length_c   1.000
_cell.angle_alpha   90.00
_cell.angle_beta   90.00
_cell.angle_gamma   90.00
#
_symmetry.space_group_name_H-M   'P 1'
#
loop_
_entity.id
_entity.type
_entity.pdbx_description
1 polymer ?
#
loop_
_entity_poly.entity_id
_entity_poly.type
_entity_poly.pdbx_seq_one_letter_code
_entity_poly.pdbx_strand_id
1 'polypeptide(L)'
;NLVEIDLLLCGSHTVAVSPDMLRPANGSVRYLVCVVRDSAPKQREIYHLPLRERLKPIRIPLRPADQDVILDLQPLIDRCYQTGRYWQTDYTRPLPQPLNAEDTAWATALLQQAELL
;
A
#
# COMPACT_ATOMS: atom_id res chain seq x y z
N ASN A 1 -1.18 16.45 13.22
CA ASN A 1 -1.63 15.44 12.22
C ASN A 1 -0.72 14.24 12.24
N LEU A 2 -1.26 13.07 11.91
CA LEU A 2 -0.52 11.83 11.71
C LEU A 2 -0.96 11.19 10.38
N VAL A 3 0.01 10.72 9.60
CA VAL A 3 -0.23 9.93 8.39
C VAL A 3 0.59 8.67 8.50
N GLU A 4 -0.07 7.52 8.49
CA GLU A 4 0.55 6.20 8.51
C GLU A 4 0.35 5.55 7.14
N ILE A 5 1.46 5.20 6.48
CA ILE A 5 1.46 4.50 5.18
C ILE A 5 1.88 3.06 5.45
N ASP A 6 0.96 2.13 5.30
CA ASP A 6 1.16 0.71 5.58
C ASP A 6 1.09 -0.08 4.27
N LEU A 7 2.27 -0.42 3.77
CA LEU A 7 2.47 -1.22 2.55
C LEU A 7 2.88 -2.67 2.87
N LEU A 8 2.50 -3.18 4.04
CA LEU A 8 2.83 -4.54 4.42
C LEU A 8 1.97 -5.55 3.65
N LEU A 9 2.63 -6.56 3.09
CA LEU A 9 1.97 -7.71 2.47
C LEU A 9 1.57 -8.77 3.52
N CYS A 10 2.33 -8.85 4.61
CA CYS A 10 2.16 -9.82 5.69
C CYS A 10 2.52 -9.20 7.05
N GLY A 11 2.09 -9.86 8.13
CA GLY A 11 2.29 -9.40 9.49
C GLY A 11 1.12 -8.59 10.01
N SER A 12 1.31 -7.95 11.17
CA SER A 12 0.26 -7.17 11.81
C SER A 12 0.32 -5.71 11.36
N HIS A 13 -0.77 -5.23 10.78
CA HIS A 13 -0.98 -3.80 10.57
C HIS A 13 -0.92 -3.07 11.92
N THR A 14 -0.07 -2.04 12.01
CA THR A 14 0.08 -1.25 13.24
C THR A 14 -0.78 0.01 13.24
N VAL A 15 -1.46 0.30 12.13
CA VAL A 15 -2.32 1.46 11.99
C VAL A 15 -3.46 1.45 13.01
N ALA A 16 -3.74 2.63 13.56
CA ALA A 16 -4.74 2.81 14.61
C ALA A 16 -6.19 2.79 14.10
N VAL A 17 -6.59 1.69 13.46
CA VAL A 17 -7.93 1.44 12.89
C VAL A 17 -8.54 0.18 13.48
N SER A 18 -9.88 0.09 13.48
CA SER A 18 -10.54 -1.14 13.93
C SER A 18 -10.25 -2.30 12.95
N PRO A 19 -10.19 -3.55 13.45
CA PRO A 19 -9.95 -4.71 12.59
C PRO A 19 -10.96 -4.86 11.44
N ASP A 20 -12.19 -4.40 11.62
CA ASP A 20 -13.22 -4.45 10.58
C ASP A 20 -12.89 -3.53 9.39
N MET A 21 -12.19 -2.43 9.63
CA MET A 21 -11.70 -1.54 8.57
C MET A 21 -10.43 -2.08 7.88
N LEU A 22 -9.76 -3.09 8.46
CA LEU A 22 -8.63 -3.76 7.82
C LEU A 22 -9.06 -4.85 6.84
N ARG A 23 -10.29 -5.35 6.96
CA ARG A 23 -10.76 -6.51 6.18
C ARG A 23 -11.45 -6.06 4.89
N PRO A 24 -10.92 -6.40 3.71
CA PRO A 24 -11.60 -6.12 2.46
C PRO A 24 -12.74 -7.11 2.22
N ALA A 25 -13.84 -6.62 1.65
CA ALA A 25 -15.02 -7.43 1.32
C ALA A 25 -14.75 -8.60 0.35
N ASN A 26 -13.62 -8.60 -0.35
CA ASN A 26 -13.27 -9.55 -1.41
C ASN A 26 -11.93 -10.29 -1.18
N GLY A 27 -11.32 -10.21 0.00
CA GLY A 27 -10.17 -11.07 0.38
C GLY A 27 -8.83 -10.86 -0.36
N SER A 28 -8.72 -9.88 -1.26
CA SER A 28 -7.43 -9.48 -1.84
C SER A 28 -6.59 -8.69 -0.84
N VAL A 29 -5.26 -8.86 -0.89
CA VAL A 29 -4.35 -8.09 -0.01
C VAL A 29 -4.45 -6.61 -0.36
N ARG A 30 -4.66 -5.76 0.65
CA ARG A 30 -4.74 -4.30 0.46
C ARG A 30 -3.74 -3.62 1.36
N TYR A 31 -2.87 -2.83 0.74
CA TYR A 31 -2.16 -1.79 1.45
C TYR A 31 -3.15 -0.71 1.89
N LEU A 32 -2.77 0.09 2.87
CA LEU A 32 -3.62 1.16 3.35
C LEU A 32 -2.82 2.39 3.75
N VAL A 33 -3.52 3.52 3.75
CA VAL A 33 -3.04 4.73 4.42
C VAL A 33 -4.09 5.17 5.40
N CYS A 34 -3.66 5.46 6.63
CA CYS A 34 -4.49 6.02 7.68
C CYS A 34 -4.08 7.45 7.94
N VAL A 35 -5.05 8.37 7.86
CA VAL A 35 -4.83 9.78 8.16
C VAL A 35 -5.65 10.17 9.40
N VAL A 36 -4.96 10.77 10.37
CA VAL A 36 -5.55 11.39 11.56
C VAL A 36 -5.27 12.88 11.54
N ARG A 37 -6.33 13.67 11.43
CA ARG A 37 -6.27 15.13 11.46
C ARG A 37 -6.29 15.62 12.91
N ASP A 38 -5.47 16.60 13.21
CA ASP A 38 -5.38 17.21 14.55
C ASP A 38 -6.71 17.83 14.99
N SER A 39 -7.46 18.40 14.05
CA SER A 39 -8.80 18.96 14.28
C SER A 39 -9.87 17.90 14.58
N ALA A 40 -9.62 16.63 14.28
CA ALA A 40 -10.56 15.53 14.45
C ALA A 40 -9.86 14.23 14.86
N PRO A 41 -9.24 14.17 16.05
CA PRO A 41 -8.35 13.07 16.45
C PRO A 41 -9.06 11.73 16.64
N LYS A 42 -10.39 11.72 16.74
CA LYS A 42 -11.22 10.51 16.81
C LYS A 42 -11.65 9.98 15.44
N GLN A 43 -11.46 10.74 14.38
CA GLN A 43 -11.81 10.33 13.02
C GLN A 43 -10.60 9.69 12.33
N ARG A 44 -10.88 8.79 11.40
CA ARG A 44 -9.89 8.08 10.59
C ARG A 44 -10.29 8.21 9.13
N GLU A 45 -9.41 8.81 8.34
CA GLU A 45 -9.56 8.87 6.89
C GLU A 45 -8.68 7.76 6.29
N ILE A 46 -9.31 6.76 5.68
CA ILE A 46 -8.63 5.55 5.20
C ILE A 46 -8.61 5.50 3.69
N TYR A 47 -7.42 5.35 3.12
CA TYR A 47 -7.21 5.05 1.72
C TYR A 47 -6.90 3.57 1.58
N HIS A 48 -7.78 2.83 0.90
CA HIS A 48 -7.48 1.45 0.49
C HIS A 48 -6.73 1.43 -0.83
N LEU A 49 -5.63 0.68 -0.87
CA LEU A 49 -4.72 0.59 -2.00
C LEU A 49 -4.62 -0.89 -2.40
N PRO A 50 -5.46 -1.35 -3.35
CA PRO A 50 -5.46 -2.74 -3.80
C PRO A 50 -4.14 -3.13 -4.46
N LEU A 51 -3.65 -4.34 -4.20
CA LEU A 51 -2.37 -4.84 -4.73
C LEU A 51 -2.23 -4.71 -6.26
N ARG A 52 -3.31 -4.97 -7.00
CA ARG A 52 -3.31 -4.98 -8.48
C ARG A 52 -3.51 -3.61 -9.12
N GLU A 53 -3.85 -2.59 -8.32
CA GLU A 53 -4.10 -1.23 -8.81
C GLU A 53 -2.87 -0.35 -8.59
N ARG A 54 -2.71 0.66 -9.45
CA ARG A 54 -1.74 1.73 -9.21
C ARG A 54 -2.05 2.41 -7.87
N LEU A 55 -1.02 2.68 -7.07
CA LEU A 55 -1.18 3.40 -5.80
C LEU A 55 -1.76 4.79 -6.07
N LYS A 56 -2.83 5.10 -5.32
CA LYS A 56 -3.57 6.34 -5.48
C LYS A 56 -2.86 7.49 -4.77
N PRO A 57 -2.96 8.72 -5.29
CA PRO A 57 -2.54 9.90 -4.55
C PRO A 57 -3.35 10.04 -3.27
N ILE A 58 -2.69 10.49 -2.20
CA ILE A 58 -3.31 10.71 -0.89
C ILE A 58 -3.23 12.18 -0.50
N ARG A 59 -4.17 12.64 0.32
CA ARG A 59 -4.12 13.98 0.91
C ARG A 59 -3.29 13.96 2.19
N ILE A 60 -2.33 14.87 2.27
CA ILE A 60 -1.50 15.06 3.45
C ILE A 60 -1.99 16.32 4.16
N PRO A 61 -2.57 16.18 5.37
CA PRO A 61 -3.05 17.33 6.12
C PRO A 61 -1.88 18.14 6.68
N LEU A 62 -1.93 19.45 6.43
CA LEU A 62 -1.09 20.46 7.05
C LEU A 62 -1.85 21.11 8.23
N ARG A 63 -1.52 22.35 8.63
CA ARG A 63 -2.26 23.01 9.71
C ARG A 63 -3.73 23.18 9.32
N PRO A 64 -4.68 23.29 10.27
CA PRO A 64 -6.12 23.31 9.96
C PRO A 64 -6.58 24.38 8.96
N ALA A 65 -5.86 25.50 8.83
CA ALA A 65 -6.17 26.57 7.89
C ALA A 65 -5.50 26.39 6.51
N ASP A 66 -4.53 25.48 6.39
CA ASP A 66 -3.83 25.19 5.16
C ASP A 66 -4.58 24.11 4.37
N GLN A 67 -4.58 24.22 3.04
CA GLN A 67 -5.11 23.15 2.19
C GLN A 67 -4.20 21.92 2.25
N ASP A 68 -4.81 20.75 2.14
CA ASP A 68 -4.05 19.51 2.02
C ASP A 68 -3.16 19.54 0.77
N VAL A 69 -1.95 19.03 0.92
CA VAL A 69 -1.09 18.77 -0.24
C VAL A 69 -1.33 17.34 -0.73
N ILE A 70 -1.27 17.16 -2.05
CA ILE A 70 -1.40 15.83 -2.66
C ILE A 70 -0.04 15.17 -2.71
N LEU A 71 0.06 13.98 -2.13
CA LEU A 71 1.23 13.10 -2.25
C LEU A 71 0.90 11.97 -3.22
N ASP A 72 1.54 11.99 -4.39
CA ASP A 72 1.45 10.88 -5.35
C ASP A 72 2.41 9.77 -4.94
N LEU A 73 1.87 8.67 -4.41
CA LEU A 73 2.66 7.58 -3.83
C LEU A 73 3.38 6.75 -4.89
N GLN A 74 2.73 6.49 -6.03
CA GLN A 74 3.28 5.59 -7.03
C GLN A 74 4.66 6.02 -7.56
N PRO A 75 4.89 7.26 -8.03
CA PRO A 75 6.20 7.66 -8.52
C PRO A 75 7.30 7.61 -7.44
N LEU A 76 6.94 7.74 -6.16
CA LEU A 76 7.90 7.59 -5.05
C LEU A 76 8.35 6.13 -4.91
N ILE A 77 7.40 5.19 -4.93
CA ILE A 77 7.69 3.76 -4.88
C ILE A 77 8.45 3.31 -6.14
N ASP A 78 8.05 3.78 -7.32
CA ASP A 78 8.74 3.49 -8.58
C ASP A 78 10.20 3.94 -8.52
N ARG A 79 10.46 5.13 -7.96
CA ARG A 79 11.83 5.64 -7.79
C ARG A 79 12.63 4.84 -6.77
N CYS A 80 12.03 4.43 -5.65
CA CYS A 80 12.68 3.53 -4.69
C CYS A 80 13.02 2.18 -5.35
N TYR A 81 12.11 1.64 -6.15
CA TYR A 81 12.32 0.40 -6.89
C TYR A 81 13.51 0.51 -7.84
N GLN A 82 13.55 1.60 -8.61
CA GLN A 82 14.62 1.83 -9.56
C GLN A 82 15.98 2.04 -8.86
N THR A 83 16.00 2.87 -7.82
CA THR A 83 17.23 3.23 -7.11
C THR A 83 17.80 2.02 -6.35
N GLY A 84 16.91 1.19 -5.78
CA GLY A 84 17.26 -0.06 -5.09
C GLY A 84 17.60 -1.21 -6.03
N ARG A 85 17.41 -1.04 -7.35
CA ARG A 85 17.60 -2.07 -8.37
C ARG A 85 16.83 -3.35 -8.09
N TYR A 86 15.60 -3.23 -7.60
CA TYR A 86 14.84 -4.42 -7.19
C TYR A 86 14.51 -5.36 -8.34
N TRP A 87 14.65 -4.94 -9.61
CA TRP A 87 14.61 -5.85 -10.77
C TRP A 87 15.71 -6.93 -10.74
N GLN A 88 16.77 -6.74 -9.95
CA GLN A 88 17.84 -7.73 -9.74
C GLN A 88 17.56 -8.69 -8.59
N THR A 89 16.42 -8.53 -7.90
CA THR A 89 16.00 -9.45 -6.83
C THR A 89 15.72 -10.82 -7.43
N ASP A 90 16.04 -11.88 -6.69
CA ASP A 90 15.68 -13.24 -7.08
C ASP A 90 14.17 -13.48 -6.88
N TYR A 91 13.39 -13.23 -7.93
CA TYR A 91 11.93 -13.39 -7.96
C TYR A 91 11.47 -14.85 -8.03
N THR A 92 12.38 -15.81 -8.17
CA THR A 92 12.05 -17.25 -8.10
C THR A 92 11.80 -17.73 -6.68
N ARG A 93 12.21 -16.94 -5.68
CA ARG A 93 12.01 -17.26 -4.27
C ARG A 93 10.55 -17.04 -3.87
N PRO A 94 10.00 -17.93 -3.03
CA PRO A 94 8.64 -17.76 -2.54
C PRO A 94 8.53 -16.50 -1.67
N LEU A 95 7.37 -15.85 -1.73
CA LEU A 95 7.02 -14.78 -0.79
C LEU A 95 6.97 -15.33 0.64
N PRO A 96 7.36 -14.54 1.67
CA PRO A 96 7.28 -14.97 3.07
C PRO A 96 5.89 -15.41 3.51
N GLN A 97 4.85 -14.81 2.94
CA GLN A 97 3.47 -15.27 3.05
C GLN A 97 2.89 -15.41 1.64
N PRO A 98 2.26 -16.55 1.31
CA PRO A 98 1.65 -16.73 0.00
C PRO A 98 0.46 -15.79 -0.17
N LEU A 99 0.33 -15.25 -1.38
CA LEU A 99 -0.88 -14.55 -1.81
C LEU A 99 -2.03 -15.55 -1.94
N ASN A 100 -3.27 -15.06 -2.05
CA ASN A 100 -4.37 -15.93 -2.47
C ASN A 100 -4.12 -16.44 -3.92
N ALA A 101 -4.89 -17.45 -4.34
CA ALA A 101 -4.66 -18.12 -5.62
C ALA A 101 -4.76 -17.17 -6.83
N GLU A 102 -5.70 -16.22 -6.80
CA GLU A 102 -5.93 -15.29 -7.90
C GLU A 102 -4.80 -14.24 -7.99
N ASP A 103 -4.39 -13.69 -6.86
CA ASP A 103 -3.26 -12.75 -6.75
C ASP A 103 -1.93 -13.44 -7.12
N THR A 104 -1.76 -14.72 -6.78
CA THR A 104 -0.58 -15.51 -7.17
C THR A 104 -0.52 -15.70 -8.68
N ALA A 105 -1.63 -16.10 -9.32
CA ALA A 105 -1.69 -16.28 -10.76
C ALA A 105 -1.39 -14.96 -11.51
N TRP A 106 -1.95 -13.85 -11.02
CA TRP A 106 -1.69 -12.52 -11.56
C TRP A 106 -0.21 -12.12 -11.43
N ALA A 107 0.39 -12.29 -10.25
CA ALA A 107 1.78 -11.92 -10.01
C ALA A 107 2.74 -12.76 -10.88
N THR A 108 2.51 -14.07 -10.99
CA THR A 108 3.29 -14.96 -11.86
C THR A 108 3.23 -14.52 -13.32
N ALA A 109 2.05 -14.18 -13.84
CA ALA A 109 1.90 -13.71 -15.21
C ALA A 109 2.69 -12.40 -15.47
N LEU A 110 2.69 -11.48 -14.50
CA LEU A 110 3.47 -10.23 -14.60
C LEU A 110 4.97 -10.49 -14.60
N LEU A 111 5.45 -11.37 -13.73
CA LEU A 111 6.88 -11.69 -13.65
C LEU A 111 7.37 -12.40 -14.93
N GLN A 112 6.57 -13.31 -15.49
CA GLN A 112 6.87 -13.94 -16.78
C GLN A 112 6.92 -12.93 -17.92
N GLN A 113 5.97 -11.99 -17.99
CA GLN A 113 5.96 -10.92 -18.99
C GLN A 113 7.19 -10.01 -18.85
N ALA A 114 7.71 -9.83 -17.64
CA ALA A 114 8.89 -9.04 -17.35
C ALA A 114 10.20 -9.83 -17.49
N GLU A 115 10.16 -11.11 -17.88
CA GLU A 115 11.32 -12.00 -17.97
C GLU A 115 12.08 -12.15 -16.62
N LEU A 116 11.34 -12.07 -15.50
CA LEU A 116 11.85 -12.20 -14.13
C LEU A 116 11.57 -13.59 -13.52
N LEU A 117 10.83 -14.44 -14.23
CA LEU A 117 10.61 -15.87 -13.96
C LEU A 117 11.00 -16.66 -15.22
#